data_AF-A0A507SQE2-F1
#
_entry.id   AF-A0A507SQE2-F1
#
_cell.length_a   1.000
_cell.length_b   1.000
_cell.length_c   1.000
_cell.angle_alpha   90.00
_cell.angle_beta   90.00
_cell.angle_gamma   90.00
#
_symmetry.space_group_name_H-M   'P 1'
#
loop_
_entity.id
_entity.type
_entity.pdbx_description
1 polymer ?
#
loop_
_entity_poly.entity_id
_entity_poly.type
_entity_poly.pdbx_seq_one_letter_code
_entity_poly.pdbx_strand_id
1 'polypeptide(L)'
;MSFFKNIDLYNDSSIGQYVLKLSKPKLIKIIDFKYKNLITQTIRFQLSKTFNVPLEVEDLYNEFLFECYSITQKFNSELNCSFKTYILKISKYFVLGKVSYWLRSKRCSKLTSVPVDEIIDIKDDSAQNELDNLLKSIDFSVFLEKNNNLNNHSNSKSIFLNSFITSQQKNNIVLNLQKKFSLFYQ
;
A
#
# COMPACT_ATOMS: atom_id res chain seq x y z
N MET A 1 -13.90 47.93 4.64
CA MET A 1 -13.21 47.90 3.33
C MET A 1 -11.75 48.35 3.37
N SER A 2 -11.26 49.12 4.35
CA SER A 2 -9.86 49.59 4.38
C SER A 2 -8.81 48.50 4.73
N PHE A 3 -9.17 47.48 5.52
CA PHE A 3 -8.25 46.43 5.94
C PHE A 3 -7.72 45.56 4.78
N PHE A 4 -8.57 45.28 3.78
CA PHE A 4 -8.21 44.41 2.66
C PHE A 4 -7.44 45.12 1.55
N LYS A 5 -7.62 46.44 1.39
CA LYS A 5 -6.87 47.24 0.39
C LYS A 5 -5.36 47.19 0.57
N ASN A 6 -4.88 46.95 1.79
CA ASN A 6 -3.44 46.87 2.07
C ASN A 6 -2.86 45.47 1.85
N ILE A 7 -3.68 44.41 1.74
CA ILE A 7 -3.21 43.01 1.62
C ILE A 7 -2.73 42.67 0.21
N ASP A 8 -3.31 43.32 -0.80
CA ASP A 8 -2.88 43.18 -2.20
C ASP A 8 -1.56 43.89 -2.47
N LEU A 9 -1.13 44.81 -1.58
CA LEU A 9 0.15 45.51 -1.67
C LEU A 9 1.32 44.68 -1.12
N TYR A 10 1.07 43.58 -0.40
CA TYR A 10 2.12 42.70 0.08
C TYR A 10 2.51 41.67 -0.97
N ASN A 11 3.77 41.72 -1.41
CA ASN A 11 4.43 40.67 -2.18
C ASN A 11 4.40 39.32 -1.44
N ASP A 12 4.50 38.23 -2.21
CA ASP A 12 4.45 36.85 -1.69
C ASP A 12 5.56 36.53 -0.65
N SER A 13 6.63 37.32 -0.63
CA SER A 13 7.72 37.23 0.37
C SER A 13 7.40 37.99 1.67
N SER A 14 6.78 39.17 1.59
CA SER A 14 6.49 40.00 2.77
C SER A 14 5.20 39.59 3.48
N ILE A 15 4.27 38.94 2.76
CA ILE A 15 3.02 38.47 3.35
C ILE A 15 3.25 37.41 4.43
N GLY A 16 4.26 36.55 4.28
CA GLY A 16 4.60 35.50 5.25
C GLY A 16 4.99 36.06 6.63
N GLN A 17 5.79 37.12 6.65
CA GLN A 17 6.16 37.78 7.91
C GLN A 17 4.98 38.56 8.53
N TYR A 18 4.11 39.11 7.68
CA TYR A 18 2.93 39.84 8.14
C TYR A 18 1.93 38.90 8.83
N VAL A 19 1.62 37.75 8.23
CA VAL A 19 0.62 36.81 8.77
C VAL A 19 1.02 36.21 10.12
N LEU A 20 2.32 36.06 10.39
CA LEU A 20 2.82 35.58 11.69
C LEU A 20 2.48 36.52 12.86
N LYS A 21 2.34 37.83 12.58
CA LYS A 21 2.07 38.87 13.60
C LYS A 21 0.59 39.09 13.86
N LEU A 22 -0.29 38.40 13.12
CA LEU A 22 -1.74 38.62 13.19
C LEU A 22 -2.41 37.81 14.28
N SER A 23 -3.49 38.36 14.84
CA SER A 23 -4.41 37.61 15.69
C SER A 23 -5.21 36.58 14.87
N LYS A 24 -5.61 35.47 15.52
CA LYS A 24 -6.37 34.38 14.89
C LYS A 24 -7.56 34.86 14.03
N PRO A 25 -8.45 35.76 14.49
CA PRO A 25 -9.60 36.20 13.69
C PRO A 25 -9.19 36.99 12.44
N LYS A 26 -8.12 37.80 12.53
CA LYS A 26 -7.62 38.56 11.39
C LYS A 26 -6.97 37.62 10.38
N LEU A 27 -6.17 36.68 10.84
CA LEU A 27 -5.54 35.68 9.99
C LEU A 27 -6.56 34.88 9.18
N ILE A 28 -7.62 34.36 9.82
CA ILE A 28 -8.70 33.63 9.15
C ILE A 28 -9.29 34.46 8.01
N LYS A 29 -9.60 35.74 8.25
CA LYS A 29 -10.12 36.65 7.22
C LYS A 29 -9.17 36.85 6.05
N ILE A 30 -7.86 36.91 6.30
CA ILE A 30 -6.87 37.05 5.23
C ILE A 30 -6.75 35.76 4.41
N ILE A 31 -6.72 34.61 5.09
CA ILE A 31 -6.65 33.30 4.42
C ILE A 31 -7.91 33.08 3.56
N ASP A 32 -9.08 33.41 4.09
CA ASP A 32 -10.35 33.33 3.35
C ASP A 32 -10.42 34.31 2.18
N PHE A 33 -9.97 35.56 2.37
CA PHE A 33 -9.96 36.53 1.28
C PHE A 33 -8.98 36.18 0.15
N LYS A 34 -7.73 35.85 0.49
CA LYS A 34 -6.64 35.73 -0.50
C LYS A 34 -6.42 34.31 -1.03
N TYR A 35 -6.68 33.29 -0.21
CA TYR A 35 -6.26 31.91 -0.53
C TYR A 35 -7.42 30.91 -0.65
N LYS A 36 -8.67 31.29 -0.38
CA LYS A 36 -9.84 30.40 -0.46
C LYS A 36 -9.92 29.61 -1.77
N ASN A 37 -9.86 30.29 -2.91
CA ASN A 37 -9.98 29.63 -4.22
C ASN A 37 -8.85 28.62 -4.43
N LEU A 38 -7.62 28.98 -4.05
CA LEU A 38 -6.45 28.11 -4.18
C LEU A 38 -6.51 26.88 -3.26
N ILE A 39 -6.93 27.08 -2.02
CA ILE A 39 -7.07 26.00 -1.02
C ILE A 39 -8.20 25.06 -1.45
N THR A 40 -9.38 25.59 -1.79
CA THR A 40 -10.54 24.79 -2.23
C THR A 40 -10.24 24.00 -3.50
N GLN A 41 -9.53 24.58 -4.48
CA GLN A 41 -9.05 23.85 -5.66
C GLN A 41 -8.10 22.73 -5.28
N THR A 42 -7.18 22.97 -4.33
CA THR A 42 -6.26 21.94 -3.84
C THR A 42 -7.02 20.80 -3.15
N ILE A 43 -8.02 21.12 -2.32
CA ILE A 43 -8.89 20.15 -1.66
C ILE A 43 -9.62 19.30 -2.70
N ARG A 44 -10.31 19.94 -3.66
CA ARG A 44 -11.01 19.26 -4.76
C ARG A 44 -10.10 18.31 -5.53
N PHE A 45 -8.90 18.78 -5.88
CA PHE A 45 -7.93 17.98 -6.62
C PHE A 45 -7.38 16.79 -5.83
N GLN A 46 -7.25 16.90 -4.50
CA GLN A 46 -6.86 15.73 -3.69
C GLN A 46 -8.02 14.76 -3.53
N LEU A 47 -9.24 15.25 -3.29
CA LEU A 47 -10.42 14.40 -3.15
C LEU A 47 -10.76 13.66 -4.45
N SER A 48 -10.59 14.28 -5.61
CA SER A 48 -10.84 13.64 -6.91
C SER A 48 -9.89 12.46 -7.19
N LYS A 49 -8.76 12.37 -6.47
CA LYS A 49 -7.80 11.25 -6.59
C LYS A 49 -8.11 10.11 -5.62
N THR A 50 -9.02 10.32 -4.68
CA THR A 50 -9.30 9.38 -3.60
C THR A 50 -10.67 8.78 -3.81
N PHE A 51 -10.75 7.47 -3.95
CA PHE A 51 -12.01 6.77 -4.21
C PHE A 51 -12.84 6.62 -2.92
N ASN A 52 -14.16 6.84 -3.00
CA ASN A 52 -15.15 6.51 -1.97
C ASN A 52 -14.94 7.13 -0.57
N VAL A 53 -14.53 8.39 -0.51
CA VAL A 53 -14.45 9.15 0.74
C VAL A 53 -15.59 10.17 0.79
N PRO A 54 -16.54 10.08 1.74
CA PRO A 54 -17.66 11.02 1.86
C PRO A 54 -17.21 12.28 2.64
N LEU A 55 -16.21 12.97 2.11
CA LEU A 55 -15.73 14.24 2.66
C LEU A 55 -16.07 15.35 1.68
N GLU A 56 -16.78 16.36 2.18
CA GLU A 56 -17.10 17.55 1.40
C GLU A 56 -15.95 18.55 1.41
N VAL A 57 -15.82 19.27 0.30
CA VAL A 57 -14.75 20.28 0.13
C VAL A 57 -14.91 21.41 1.15
N GLU A 58 -16.14 21.81 1.41
CA GLU A 58 -16.47 22.93 2.29
C GLU A 58 -16.17 22.58 3.76
N ASP A 59 -16.49 21.36 4.18
CA ASP A 59 -16.14 20.87 5.52
C ASP A 59 -14.63 20.89 5.75
N LEU A 60 -13.87 20.30 4.82
CA LEU A 60 -12.41 20.30 4.91
C LEU A 60 -11.83 21.70 4.87
N TYR A 61 -12.43 22.61 4.13
CA TYR A 61 -12.00 24.01 4.09
C TYR A 61 -12.26 24.74 5.41
N ASN A 62 -13.44 24.56 6.00
CA ASN A 62 -13.79 25.15 7.28
C ASN A 62 -12.90 24.60 8.40
N GLU A 63 -12.62 23.31 8.39
CA GLU A 63 -11.71 22.67 9.33
C GLU A 63 -10.26 23.16 9.15
N PHE A 64 -9.81 23.36 7.91
CA PHE A 64 -8.53 23.99 7.62
C PHE A 64 -8.47 25.43 8.16
N LEU A 65 -9.54 26.22 8.01
CA LEU A 65 -9.61 27.58 8.58
C LEU A 65 -9.57 27.57 10.11
N PHE A 66 -10.21 26.58 10.75
CA PHE A 66 -10.18 26.43 12.20
C PHE A 66 -8.74 26.21 12.73
N GLU A 67 -7.96 25.40 12.01
CA GLU A 67 -6.55 25.09 12.31
C GLU A 67 -5.55 26.11 11.72
N CYS A 68 -6.01 27.09 10.94
CA CYS A 68 -5.10 27.93 10.13
C CYS A 68 -4.08 28.71 10.96
N TYR A 69 -4.44 29.06 12.21
CA TYR A 69 -3.54 29.77 13.11
C TYR A 69 -2.36 28.91 13.54
N SER A 70 -2.61 27.67 14.00
CA SER A 70 -1.54 26.75 14.40
C SER A 70 -0.70 26.32 13.21
N ILE A 71 -1.31 26.19 12.03
CA ILE A 71 -0.60 25.98 10.76
C ILE A 71 0.34 27.16 10.48
N THR A 72 -0.17 28.38 10.49
CA THR A 72 0.61 29.57 10.12
C THR A 72 1.77 29.82 11.07
N GLN A 73 1.61 29.56 12.37
CA GLN A 73 2.71 29.69 13.35
C GLN A 73 3.90 28.75 13.10
N LYS A 74 3.71 27.67 12.32
CA LYS A 74 4.78 26.76 11.91
C LYS A 74 5.49 27.20 10.62
N PHE A 75 5.08 28.31 10.01
CA PHE A 75 5.74 28.83 8.82
C PHE A 75 7.10 29.43 9.20
N ASN A 76 8.18 28.87 8.65
CA ASN A 76 9.51 29.44 8.77
C ASN A 76 9.79 30.35 7.57
N SER A 77 9.87 31.65 7.82
CA SER A 77 10.16 32.68 6.81
C SER A 77 11.64 32.76 6.40
N GLU A 78 12.54 32.11 7.12
CA GLU A 78 13.98 32.07 6.79
C GLU A 78 14.28 31.08 5.65
N LEU A 79 13.38 30.12 5.42
CA LEU A 79 13.45 29.25 4.26
C LEU A 79 12.99 30.04 3.03
N ASN A 80 13.70 29.87 1.90
CA ASN A 80 13.38 30.46 0.59
C ASN A 80 12.08 29.87 -0.03
N CYS A 81 10.97 29.94 0.70
CA CYS A 81 9.67 29.42 0.31
C CYS A 81 8.63 30.54 0.50
N SER A 82 7.85 30.83 -0.55
CA SER A 82 6.77 31.80 -0.43
C SER A 82 5.64 31.25 0.46
N PHE A 83 4.96 32.15 1.18
CA PHE A 83 3.85 31.75 2.05
C PHE A 83 2.72 31.06 1.27
N LYS A 84 2.48 31.50 0.02
CA LYS A 84 1.56 30.84 -0.92
C LYS A 84 1.91 29.37 -1.13
N THR A 85 3.18 29.08 -1.41
CA THR A 85 3.66 27.70 -1.64
C THR A 85 3.53 26.86 -0.38
N TYR A 86 3.86 27.44 0.76
CA TYR A 86 3.69 26.80 2.07
C TYR A 86 2.23 26.41 2.33
N ILE A 87 1.30 27.36 2.22
CA ILE A 87 -0.13 27.12 2.45
C ILE A 87 -0.69 26.07 1.50
N LEU A 88 -0.35 26.13 0.21
CA LEU A 88 -0.76 25.13 -0.76
C LEU A 88 -0.24 23.73 -0.39
N LYS A 89 1.04 23.62 -0.02
CA LYS A 89 1.65 22.35 0.37
C LYS A 89 1.04 21.79 1.65
N ILE A 90 0.82 22.64 2.67
CA ILE A 90 0.14 22.24 3.90
C ILE A 90 -1.30 21.80 3.60
N SER A 91 -2.05 22.56 2.80
CA SER A 91 -3.45 22.21 2.48
C SER A 91 -3.56 20.85 1.80
N LYS A 92 -2.62 20.51 0.91
CA LYS A 92 -2.51 19.17 0.33
C LYS A 92 -2.30 18.11 1.42
N TYR A 93 -1.33 18.29 2.31
CA TYR A 93 -1.05 17.31 3.37
C TYR A 93 -2.19 17.19 4.38
N PHE A 94 -2.86 18.29 4.70
CA PHE A 94 -4.04 18.32 5.55
C PHE A 94 -5.13 17.39 4.99
N VAL A 95 -5.47 17.53 3.71
CA VAL A 95 -6.48 16.70 3.04
C VAL A 95 -6.05 15.24 3.00
N LEU A 96 -4.79 14.96 2.64
CA LEU A 96 -4.27 13.58 2.64
C LEU A 96 -4.33 12.95 4.03
N GLY A 97 -4.08 13.73 5.08
CA GLY A 97 -4.21 13.29 6.47
C GLY A 97 -5.65 12.94 6.83
N LYS A 98 -6.61 13.80 6.48
CA LYS A 98 -8.05 13.58 6.73
C LYS A 98 -8.58 12.37 5.96
N VAL A 99 -8.22 12.25 4.68
CA VAL A 99 -8.53 11.06 3.87
C VAL A 99 -7.93 9.80 4.50
N SER A 100 -6.66 9.83 4.88
CA SER A 100 -5.98 8.68 5.49
C SER A 100 -6.63 8.26 6.80
N TYR A 101 -7.06 9.22 7.62
CA TYR A 101 -7.81 8.98 8.84
C TYR A 101 -9.13 8.28 8.51
N TRP A 102 -9.91 8.83 7.58
CA TRP A 102 -11.21 8.29 7.18
C TRP A 102 -11.11 6.85 6.65
N LEU A 103 -10.13 6.59 5.78
CA LEU A 103 -9.88 5.25 5.23
C LEU A 103 -9.44 4.24 6.31
N ARG A 104 -8.68 4.68 7.31
CA ARG A 104 -8.30 3.83 8.45
C ARG A 104 -9.48 3.56 9.38
N SER A 105 -10.29 4.56 9.68
CA SER A 105 -11.50 4.40 10.50
C SER A 105 -12.48 3.39 9.89
N LYS A 106 -12.58 3.32 8.56
CA LYS A 106 -13.33 2.26 7.85
C LYS A 106 -12.72 0.86 7.98
N ARG A 107 -11.39 0.72 8.05
CA ARG A 107 -10.78 -0.60 8.35
C ARG A 107 -11.00 -1.00 9.80
N CYS A 108 -11.20 -0.02 10.69
CA CYS A 108 -11.52 -0.23 12.09
C CYS A 108 -13.02 -0.27 12.37
N SER A 109 -13.90 -0.10 11.37
CA SER A 109 -15.34 -0.21 11.58
C SER A 109 -15.69 -1.68 11.78
N LYS A 110 -15.86 -2.02 13.07
CA LYS A 110 -16.41 -3.26 13.66
C LYS A 110 -16.19 -4.50 12.82
N LEU A 111 -15.32 -5.41 13.30
CA LEU A 111 -15.63 -6.83 13.15
C LEU A 111 -17.12 -6.95 13.53
N THR A 112 -17.97 -7.20 12.55
CA THR A 112 -19.27 -7.81 12.81
C THR A 112 -18.92 -9.10 13.54
N SER A 113 -19.09 -9.09 14.86
CA SER A 113 -19.11 -10.32 15.65
C SER A 113 -20.28 -11.11 15.09
N VAL A 114 -20.00 -11.99 14.13
CA VAL A 114 -20.94 -13.03 13.75
C VAL A 114 -21.21 -13.78 15.05
N PRO A 115 -22.47 -13.83 15.53
CA PRO A 115 -22.81 -14.65 16.67
C PRO A 115 -22.25 -16.05 16.42
N VAL A 116 -21.60 -16.66 17.41
CA VAL A 116 -21.05 -18.02 17.26
C VAL A 116 -22.14 -18.99 16.81
N ASP A 117 -23.39 -18.71 17.18
CA ASP A 117 -24.59 -19.45 16.81
C ASP A 117 -24.94 -19.41 15.30
N GLU A 118 -24.36 -18.49 14.52
CA GLU A 118 -24.50 -18.41 13.06
C GLU A 118 -23.33 -19.08 12.31
N ILE A 119 -22.31 -19.54 13.01
CA ILE A 119 -21.18 -20.28 12.43
C ILE A 119 -21.59 -21.76 12.32
N ILE A 120 -22.09 -22.15 11.16
CA ILE A 120 -22.27 -23.56 10.83
C ILE A 120 -20.88 -24.11 10.47
N ASP A 121 -20.28 -24.87 11.39
CA ASP A 121 -19.08 -25.65 11.09
C ASP A 121 -19.46 -26.75 10.08
N ILE A 122 -19.26 -26.46 8.80
CA ILE A 122 -19.37 -27.47 7.74
C ILE A 122 -18.10 -28.31 7.81
N LYS A 123 -18.26 -29.54 8.34
CA LYS A 123 -17.18 -30.52 8.35
C LYS A 123 -16.96 -31.04 6.94
N ASP A 124 -15.90 -30.58 6.30
CA ASP A 124 -15.45 -31.11 5.02
C ASP A 124 -14.52 -32.31 5.26
N ASP A 125 -15.11 -33.50 5.24
CA ASP A 125 -14.39 -34.76 5.41
C ASP A 125 -13.46 -35.08 4.21
N SER A 126 -13.62 -34.38 3.07
CA SER A 126 -12.79 -34.54 1.87
C SER A 126 -11.59 -33.60 1.82
N ALA A 127 -11.63 -32.46 2.52
CA ALA A 127 -10.59 -31.43 2.46
C ALA A 127 -9.18 -31.97 2.69
N GLN A 128 -9.01 -32.86 3.68
CA GLN A 128 -7.70 -33.46 3.97
C GLN A 128 -7.19 -34.32 2.79
N ASN A 129 -8.07 -35.12 2.19
CA ASN A 129 -7.71 -35.99 1.07
C ASN A 129 -7.38 -35.18 -0.19
N GLU A 130 -8.13 -34.10 -0.46
CA GLU A 130 -7.85 -33.22 -1.59
C GLU A 130 -6.51 -32.48 -1.42
N LEU A 131 -6.23 -32.02 -0.21
CA LEU A 131 -4.98 -31.35 0.12
C LEU A 131 -3.79 -32.31 0.03
N ASP A 132 -3.92 -33.54 0.53
CA ASP A 132 -2.89 -34.58 0.40
C ASP A 132 -2.64 -34.97 -1.07
N ASN A 133 -3.68 -35.01 -1.90
CA ASN A 133 -3.55 -35.27 -3.34
C ASN A 133 -2.86 -34.11 -4.07
N LEU A 134 -3.18 -32.88 -3.70
CA LEU A 134 -2.51 -31.68 -4.21
C LEU A 134 -1.02 -31.68 -3.85
N LEU A 135 -0.69 -31.95 -2.58
CA LEU A 135 0.70 -32.04 -2.13
C LEU A 135 1.48 -33.12 -2.89
N LYS A 136 0.90 -34.32 -3.05
CA LYS A 136 1.52 -35.40 -3.84
C LYS A 136 1.76 -35.00 -5.29
N SER A 137 0.82 -34.27 -5.91
CA SER A 137 0.97 -33.82 -7.29
C SER A 137 2.11 -32.79 -7.42
N ILE A 138 2.24 -31.88 -6.45
CA ILE A 138 3.31 -30.89 -6.40
C ILE A 138 4.65 -31.58 -6.18
N ASP A 139 4.76 -32.48 -5.21
CA ASP A 139 5.99 -33.23 -4.93
C ASP A 139 6.44 -34.06 -6.14
N PHE A 140 5.49 -34.67 -6.85
CA PHE A 140 5.78 -35.41 -8.08
C PHE A 140 6.26 -34.48 -9.21
N SER A 141 5.64 -33.30 -9.36
CA SER A 141 6.09 -32.32 -10.36
C SER A 141 7.49 -31.77 -10.05
N VAL A 142 7.77 -31.45 -8.78
CA VAL A 142 9.10 -31.00 -8.32
C VAL A 142 10.14 -32.10 -8.48
N PHE A 143 9.79 -33.36 -8.22
CA PHE A 143 10.66 -34.51 -8.46
C PHE A 143 11.00 -34.64 -9.95
N LEU A 144 10.01 -34.52 -10.83
CA LEU A 144 10.22 -34.57 -12.28
C LEU A 144 11.07 -33.41 -12.77
N GLU A 145 10.82 -32.19 -12.31
CA GLU A 145 11.63 -31.01 -12.68
C GLU A 145 13.07 -31.13 -12.21
N LYS A 146 13.31 -31.57 -10.97
CA LYS A 146 14.68 -31.80 -10.45
C LYS A 146 15.40 -32.90 -11.24
N ASN A 147 14.71 -33.96 -11.66
CA ASN A 147 15.32 -35.02 -12.47
C ASN A 147 15.47 -34.66 -13.94
N ASN A 148 14.60 -33.82 -14.50
CA ASN A 148 14.77 -33.29 -15.85
C ASN A 148 15.91 -32.26 -15.92
N ASN A 149 16.13 -31.48 -14.85
CA ASN A 149 17.29 -30.60 -14.74
C ASN A 149 18.62 -31.36 -14.54
N LEU A 150 18.57 -32.61 -14.04
CA LEU A 150 19.73 -33.53 -14.04
C LEU A 150 20.04 -34.13 -15.41
N ASN A 151 19.18 -33.96 -16.43
CA ASN A 151 19.47 -34.38 -17.80
C ASN A 151 20.27 -33.36 -18.62
N ASN A 152 20.64 -32.22 -18.04
CA ASN A 152 21.60 -31.29 -18.65
C ASN A 152 23.00 -31.43 -18.03
N HIS A 153 23.53 -32.66 -18.03
CA HIS A 153 24.92 -32.93 -18.42
C HIS A 153 25.13 -34.44 -18.52
N SER A 154 25.22 -34.92 -19.77
CA SER A 154 25.73 -36.24 -20.21
C SER A 154 24.94 -37.51 -19.82
N ASN A 155 24.51 -38.23 -20.88
CA ASN A 155 24.27 -39.69 -20.95
C ASN A 155 22.83 -40.26 -20.87
N SER A 156 21.81 -39.62 -21.46
CA SER A 156 20.52 -40.30 -21.70
C SER A 156 20.30 -40.86 -23.12
N LYS A 157 21.21 -40.58 -24.08
CA LYS A 157 21.18 -41.26 -25.40
C LYS A 157 21.71 -42.70 -25.40
N SER A 158 22.27 -43.20 -24.30
CA SER A 158 22.82 -44.57 -24.22
C SER A 158 21.89 -45.60 -23.57
N ILE A 159 20.78 -45.20 -22.96
CA ILE A 159 19.86 -46.16 -22.31
C ILE A 159 18.88 -46.79 -23.30
N PHE A 160 18.65 -46.15 -24.46
CA PHE A 160 17.81 -46.70 -25.53
C PHE A 160 18.54 -47.60 -26.54
N LEU A 161 19.84 -47.90 -26.35
CA LEU A 161 20.65 -48.62 -27.33
C LEU A 161 21.25 -49.95 -26.85
N ASN A 162 20.79 -50.51 -25.73
CA ASN A 162 21.38 -51.71 -25.16
C ASN A 162 20.49 -52.95 -25.28
N SER A 163 20.49 -53.53 -26.48
CA SER A 163 20.17 -54.94 -26.72
C SER A 163 21.29 -55.91 -26.28
N PHE A 164 22.31 -55.44 -25.53
CA PHE A 164 23.50 -56.22 -25.17
C PHE A 164 24.01 -56.02 -23.73
N ILE A 165 23.12 -55.87 -22.75
CA ILE A 165 23.52 -55.86 -21.32
C ILE A 165 23.24 -57.23 -20.71
N THR A 166 24.19 -57.77 -19.94
CA THR A 166 24.01 -59.05 -19.24
C THR A 166 23.12 -58.89 -18.01
N SER A 167 22.41 -59.95 -17.62
CA SER A 167 21.51 -59.97 -16.46
C SER A 167 22.17 -59.47 -15.17
N GLN A 168 23.48 -59.70 -15.03
CA GLN A 168 24.28 -59.28 -13.88
C GLN A 168 24.46 -57.74 -13.82
N GLN A 169 24.71 -57.12 -14.98
CA GLN A 169 24.80 -55.66 -15.08
C GLN A 169 23.45 -54.99 -14.85
N LYS A 170 22.35 -55.60 -15.31
CA LYS A 170 20.99 -55.12 -15.04
C LYS A 170 20.67 -55.14 -13.54
N ASN A 171 21.04 -56.21 -12.84
CA ASN A 171 20.84 -56.31 -11.39
C ASN A 171 21.69 -55.30 -10.60
N ASN A 172 22.92 -55.02 -11.04
CA ASN A 172 23.75 -53.98 -10.41
C ASN A 172 23.16 -52.56 -10.57
N ILE A 173 22.52 -52.27 -11.70
CA ILE A 173 21.83 -50.99 -11.91
C ILE A 173 20.62 -50.88 -10.97
N VAL A 174 19.81 -51.93 -10.85
CA VAL A 174 18.65 -51.96 -9.95
C VAL A 174 19.07 -51.79 -8.49
N LEU A 175 20.11 -52.50 -8.04
CA LEU A 175 20.63 -52.37 -6.67
C LEU A 175 21.17 -50.95 -6.37
N ASN A 176 21.83 -50.31 -7.35
CA ASN A 176 22.30 -48.94 -7.19
C ASN A 176 21.15 -47.93 -7.12
N LEU A 177 20.07 -48.15 -7.86
CA LEU A 177 18.88 -47.31 -7.79
C LEU A 177 18.16 -47.49 -6.45
N GLN A 178 18.04 -48.72 -5.96
CA GLN A 178 17.46 -49.01 -4.65
C GLN A 178 18.25 -48.37 -3.50
N LYS A 179 19.59 -48.42 -3.54
CA LYS A 179 20.46 -47.75 -2.55
C LYS A 179 20.28 -46.23 -2.55
N LYS A 180 20.13 -45.62 -3.73
CA LYS A 180 19.87 -44.18 -3.84
C LYS A 180 18.49 -43.80 -3.31
N PHE A 181 17.48 -44.65 -3.54
CA PHE A 181 16.15 -44.46 -2.97
C PHE A 181 16.12 -44.61 -1.45
N SER A 182 16.85 -45.59 -0.89
CA SER A 182 16.91 -45.78 0.57
C SER A 182 17.62 -44.63 1.29
N LEU A 183 18.57 -43.96 0.65
CA LEU A 183 19.22 -42.75 1.18
C LEU A 183 18.31 -41.52 1.20
N PHE A 184 17.20 -41.55 0.46
CA PHE A 184 16.23 -40.44 0.38
C PHE A 184 15.11 -40.55 1.44
N TYR A 185 14.97 -41.70 2.10
CA TYR A 185 13.92 -42.00 3.07
C TYR A 185 14.45 -42.23 4.50
N GLN A 186 15.70 -41.84 4.78
CA GLN A 186 16.22 -41.60 6.14
C GLN A 186 16.10 -40.11 6.47
#